data_AF-A0A7J0AHB4-F1
#
_entry.id   AF-A0A7J0AHB4-F1
#
_cell.length_a   1.000
_cell.length_b   1.000
_cell.length_c   1.000
_cell.angle_alpha   90.00
_cell.angle_beta   90.00
_cell.angle_gamma   90.00
#
_symmetry.space_group_name_H-M   'P 1'
#
loop_
_entity.id
_entity.type
_entity.pdbx_description
1 polymer ?
#
loop_
_entity_poly.entity_id
_entity_poly.type
_entity_poly.pdbx_seq_one_letter_code
_entity_poly.pdbx_strand_id
1 'polypeptide(L)'
;MNLSIVDAFKKNFPDLDIKTPTWAVLGVTAEFRKLQVGDIVLFPIDSYNYQTIRSTPGTSMVPEVLNEGRQWKTKLDRDNKSVAVLRIA
;
A
#
# COMPACT_ATOMS: atom_id res chain seq x y z
N MET A 1 -6.81 -15.04 -2.65
CA MET A 1 -6.48 -13.63 -2.90
C MET A 1 -6.46 -13.44 -4.42
N ASN A 2 -7.18 -12.46 -4.93
CA ASN A 2 -7.18 -12.10 -6.34
C ASN A 2 -5.94 -11.23 -6.66
N LEU A 3 -5.32 -11.42 -7.82
CA LEU A 3 -4.10 -10.71 -8.23
C LEU A 3 -4.35 -9.56 -9.22
N SER A 4 -5.61 -9.25 -9.56
CA SER A 4 -5.98 -8.14 -10.44
C SER A 4 -5.41 -6.78 -10.00
N ILE A 5 -5.18 -6.62 -8.69
CA ILE A 5 -4.55 -5.43 -8.12
C ILE A 5 -3.09 -5.28 -8.53
N VAL A 6 -2.37 -6.39 -8.70
CA VAL A 6 -0.97 -6.41 -9.17
C VAL A 6 -0.92 -5.89 -10.59
N ASP A 7 -1.81 -6.37 -11.48
CA ASP A 7 -1.89 -5.91 -12.87
C ASP A 7 -2.24 -4.42 -12.94
N ALA A 8 -3.15 -3.97 -12.08
CA ALA A 8 -3.52 -2.56 -12.00
C ALA A 8 -2.35 -1.67 -11.57
N PHE A 9 -1.47 -2.14 -10.68
CA PHE A 9 -0.26 -1.41 -10.33
C PHE A 9 0.79 -1.49 -11.43
N LYS A 10 1.03 -2.66 -12.04
CA LYS A 10 1.98 -2.83 -13.16
C LYS A 10 1.66 -1.92 -14.34
N LYS A 11 0.37 -1.71 -14.63
CA LYS A 11 -0.05 -0.76 -15.66
C LYS A 11 0.38 0.69 -15.38
N ASN A 12 0.42 1.09 -14.10
CA ASN A 12 0.75 2.47 -13.71
C ASN A 12 2.23 2.65 -13.36
N PHE A 13 2.92 1.57 -13.00
CA PHE A 13 4.33 1.55 -12.59
C PHE A 13 5.03 0.35 -13.25
N PRO A 14 5.23 0.39 -14.58
CA PRO A 14 5.76 -0.75 -15.34
C PRO A 14 7.22 -1.10 -14.97
N ASP A 15 7.97 -0.12 -14.47
CA ASP A 15 9.39 -0.27 -14.12
C ASP A 15 9.61 -0.82 -12.70
N LEU A 16 8.55 -0.96 -11.90
CA LEU A 16 8.65 -1.53 -10.55
C LEU A 16 8.50 -3.06 -10.61
N ASP A 17 9.39 -3.77 -9.90
CA ASP A 17 9.23 -5.19 -9.60
C ASP A 17 8.12 -5.39 -8.56
N ILE A 18 6.87 -5.40 -9.03
CA ILE A 18 5.68 -5.49 -8.17
C ILE A 18 5.46 -6.94 -7.73
N LYS A 19 5.47 -7.14 -6.42
CA LYS A 19 5.38 -8.45 -5.78
C LYS A 19 3.94 -8.84 -5.47
N THR A 20 3.76 -10.11 -5.12
CA THR A 20 2.47 -10.64 -4.66
C THR A 20 2.03 -9.91 -3.38
N PRO A 21 0.75 -9.51 -3.26
CA PRO A 21 0.27 -8.79 -2.09
C PRO A 21 0.26 -9.65 -0.83
N THR A 22 0.37 -9.00 0.32
CA THR A 22 0.22 -9.61 1.65
C THR A 22 -0.95 -8.96 2.40
N TRP A 23 -1.53 -9.68 3.36
CA TRP A 23 -2.57 -9.12 4.21
C TRP A 23 -1.95 -8.34 5.38
N ALA A 24 -2.52 -7.19 5.70
CA ALA A 24 -2.17 -6.44 6.90
C ALA A 24 -2.50 -7.27 8.16
N VAL A 25 -1.55 -7.31 9.09
CA VAL A 25 -1.67 -7.97 10.40
C VAL A 25 -1.23 -7.05 11.56
N LEU A 26 -0.66 -5.88 11.24
CA LEU A 26 -0.23 -4.85 12.17
C LEU A 26 -1.12 -3.60 12.10
N GLY A 27 -0.79 -2.58 12.87
CA GLY A 27 -1.36 -1.24 12.70
C GLY A 27 -0.92 -0.59 11.38
N VAL A 28 -1.75 0.31 10.84
CA VAL A 28 -1.55 0.93 9.52
C VAL A 28 -0.14 1.49 9.33
N THR A 29 0.34 2.30 10.27
CA THR A 29 1.67 2.92 10.20
C THR A 29 2.81 1.89 10.20
N ALA A 30 2.66 0.80 10.95
CA ALA A 30 3.67 -0.25 11.03
C ALA A 30 3.77 -1.04 9.72
N GLU A 31 2.63 -1.32 9.08
CA GLU A 31 2.61 -1.94 7.76
C GLU A 31 3.30 -1.07 6.71
N PHE A 32 3.02 0.23 6.68
CA PHE A 32 3.64 1.14 5.71
C PHE A 32 5.17 1.16 5.81
N ARG A 33 5.72 1.15 7.04
CA ARG A 33 7.17 1.18 7.29
C ARG A 33 7.87 -0.12 6.88
N LYS A 34 7.17 -1.25 6.99
CA LYS A 34 7.69 -2.58 6.65
C LYS A 34 7.88 -2.78 5.15
N LEU A 35 7.06 -2.13 4.32
CA LEU A 35 7.09 -2.28 2.87
C LEU A 35 8.44 -1.86 2.26
N GLN A 36 9.00 -2.76 1.45
CA GLN A 36 10.06 -2.43 0.50
C GLN A 36 9.46 -1.97 -0.83
N VAL A 37 10.24 -1.29 -1.67
CA VAL A 37 9.78 -0.86 -3.01
C VAL A 37 9.27 -2.08 -3.79
N GLY A 38 8.08 -1.95 -4.41
CA GLY A 38 7.41 -3.04 -5.11
C GLY A 38 6.50 -3.92 -4.25
N ASP A 39 6.59 -3.83 -2.91
CA ASP A 39 5.71 -4.59 -2.02
C ASP A 39 4.30 -3.99 -1.97
N ILE A 40 3.31 -4.88 -1.88
CA ILE A 40 1.90 -4.52 -1.69
C ILE A 40 1.40 -5.11 -0.37
N VAL A 41 0.72 -4.28 0.42
CA VAL A 41 -0.12 -4.72 1.53
C VAL A 41 -1.59 -4.41 1.24
N LEU A 42 -2.46 -5.35 1.61
CA LEU A 42 -3.91 -5.26 1.51
C LEU A 42 -4.49 -5.06 2.91
N PHE A 43 -5.26 -3.99 3.08
CA PHE A 43 -6.00 -3.71 4.31
C PHE A 43 -7.49 -4.05 4.11
N PRO A 44 -8.00 -5.12 4.75
CA PRO A 44 -9.43 -5.47 4.70
C PRO A 44 -10.30 -4.31 5.20
N ILE A 45 -11.36 -3.97 4.45
CA ILE A 45 -12.22 -2.82 4.78
C ILE A 45 -13.10 -3.05 6.01
N ASP A 46 -13.30 -4.30 6.43
CA ASP A 46 -14.04 -4.67 7.63
C ASP A 46 -13.21 -4.50 8.92
N SER A 47 -11.88 -4.48 8.77
CA SER A 47 -10.93 -4.48 9.88
C SER A 47 -10.17 -3.16 10.00
N TYR A 48 -10.04 -2.42 8.91
CA TYR A 48 -9.28 -1.17 8.86
C TYR A 48 -10.08 -0.02 8.24
N ASN A 49 -9.87 1.18 8.78
CA ASN A 49 -10.52 2.39 8.28
C ASN A 49 -9.86 2.91 7.00
N TYR A 50 -10.64 3.03 5.92
CA TYR A 50 -10.18 3.56 4.62
C TYR A 50 -9.52 4.94 4.71
N GLN A 51 -10.12 5.86 5.46
CA GLN A 51 -9.64 7.24 5.56
C GLN A 51 -8.28 7.30 6.26
N THR A 52 -8.09 6.47 7.30
CA THR A 52 -6.78 6.33 7.97
C THR A 52 -5.72 5.84 7.00
N ILE A 53 -5.99 4.76 6.24
CA ILE A 53 -5.02 4.20 5.28
C ILE A 53 -4.64 5.24 4.22
N ARG A 54 -5.62 5.91 3.62
CA ARG A 54 -5.40 6.89 2.56
C ARG A 54 -4.60 8.11 3.03
N SER A 55 -4.84 8.57 4.25
CA SER A 55 -4.17 9.76 4.82
C SER A 55 -2.81 9.48 5.45
N THR A 56 -2.48 8.21 5.72
CA THR A 56 -1.23 7.81 6.41
C THR A 56 0.04 8.36 5.74
N PRO A 57 0.23 8.28 4.41
CA PRO A 57 1.40 8.88 3.74
C PRO A 57 1.61 10.35 4.06
N GLY A 58 0.53 11.13 4.05
CA GLY A 58 0.57 12.59 4.22
C GLY A 58 0.46 13.05 5.66
N THR A 59 0.40 12.14 6.63
CA THR A 59 0.22 12.48 8.05
C THR A 59 1.27 11.82 8.92
N SER A 60 1.22 10.50 9.04
CA SER A 60 2.10 9.75 9.96
C SER A 60 3.44 9.38 9.34
N MET A 61 3.54 9.39 8.01
CA MET A 61 4.77 9.05 7.27
C MET A 61 5.55 10.27 6.78
N VAL A 62 5.19 11.48 7.24
CA VAL A 62 5.83 12.73 6.80
C VAL A 62 7.36 12.71 7.00
N PRO A 63 7.90 12.23 8.14
CA PRO A 63 9.35 12.11 8.31
C PRO A 63 10.00 11.21 7.27
N GLU A 64 9.42 10.04 7.01
CA GLU A 64 9.93 9.09 6.02
C GLU A 64 9.84 9.69 4.60
N VAL A 65 8.75 10.41 4.28
CA VAL A 65 8.60 11.10 2.99
C VAL A 65 9.70 12.15 2.81
N LEU A 66 9.89 13.02 3.80
CA LEU A 66 10.78 14.19 3.68
C LEU A 66 12.26 13.85 3.86
N ASN A 67 12.58 12.91 4.75
CA ASN A 67 13.97 12.61 5.10
C ASN A 67 14.54 11.42 4.31
N GLU A 68 13.70 10.47 3.90
CA GLU A 68 14.13 9.23 3.24
C GLU A 68 13.61 9.13 1.80
N GLY A 69 12.83 10.12 1.33
CA GLY A 69 12.26 10.13 -0.03
C GLY A 69 11.13 9.11 -0.23
N ARG A 70 10.54 8.61 0.86
CA ARG A 70 9.57 7.53 0.83
C ARG A 70 8.24 7.96 0.20
N GLN A 71 7.73 7.20 -0.77
CA GLN A 71 6.41 7.35 -1.39
C GLN A 71 5.59 6.04 -1.46
N TRP A 72 4.28 6.18 -1.29
CA TRP A 72 3.32 5.07 -1.39
C TRP A 72 2.15 5.45 -2.30
N LYS A 73 1.56 4.45 -2.96
CA LYS A 73 0.34 4.59 -3.74
C LYS A 73 -0.78 3.73 -3.16
N THR A 74 -1.89 4.37 -2.82
CA THR A 74 -3.11 3.70 -2.34
C THR A 74 -4.08 3.47 -3.50
N LYS A 75 -4.76 2.32 -3.54
CA LYS A 75 -5.82 2.01 -4.50
C LYS A 75 -6.90 1.15 -3.85
N LEU A 76 -8.16 1.39 -4.19
CA LEU A 76 -9.25 0.49 -3.79
C LEU A 76 -9.17 -0.82 -4.59
N ASP A 77 -9.19 -1.93 -3.88
CA ASP A 77 -9.22 -3.29 -4.43
C ASP A 77 -10.60 -3.91 -4.15
N ARG A 78 -11.46 -3.85 -5.17
CA ARG A 78 -12.84 -4.33 -5.07
C ARG A 78 -12.92 -5.85 -5.03
N ASP A 79 -11.99 -6.54 -5.67
CA ASP A 79 -12.01 -7.99 -5.80
C ASP A 79 -11.63 -8.66 -4.47
N ASN A 80 -10.64 -8.09 -3.77
CA ASN A 80 -10.24 -8.53 -2.44
C ASN A 80 -10.99 -7.81 -1.30
N LYS A 81 -11.91 -6.88 -1.61
CA LYS A 81 -12.62 -6.02 -0.63
C LYS A 81 -11.65 -5.36 0.36
N SER A 82 -10.62 -4.71 -0.19
CA SER A 82 -9.53 -4.13 0.60
C SER A 82 -9.07 -2.78 0.04
N VAL A 83 -8.19 -2.13 0.78
CA VAL A 83 -7.37 -1.02 0.29
C VAL A 83 -5.97 -1.55 0.08
N ALA A 84 -5.48 -1.48 -1.16
CA ALA A 84 -4.13 -1.88 -1.49
C ALA A 84 -3.19 -0.68 -1.38
N VAL A 85 -2.01 -0.91 -0.80
CA VAL A 85 -0.95 0.08 -0.67
C VAL A 85 0.31 -0.51 -1.26
N LEU A 86 0.83 0.16 -2.30
CA LEU A 86 2.11 -0.14 -2.94
C LEU A 86 3.15 0.87 -2.46
N ARG A 87 4.37 0.39 -2.19
CA ARG A 87 5.56 1.23 -2.01
C ARG A 87 6.21 1.52 -3.36
N ILE A 88 6.32 2.79 -3.76
CA ILE A 88 6.78 3.16 -5.11
C ILE A 88 8.18 3.78 -5.18
N ALA A 89 8.66 4.37 -4.08
CA ALA A 89 10.02 4.89 -3.91
C ALA A 89 10.30 4.90 -2.42
#